data_AF-X1P9R8-F1
#
_entry.id   AF-X1P9R8-F1
#
_cell.length_a   1.000
_cell.length_b   1.000
_cell.length_c   1.000
_cell.angle_alpha   90.00
_cell.angle_beta   90.00
_cell.angle_gamma   90.00
#
_symmetry.space_group_name_H-M   'P 1'
#
loop_
_entity.id
_entity.type
_entity.pdbx_description
1 polymer ?
#
loop_
_entity_poly.entity_id
_entity_poly.type
_entity_poly.pdbx_seq_one_letter_code
_entity_poly.pdbx_strand_id
1 'polypeptide(L)'
;PEACSSCVFHCGRFARVRSGPYKGAYTAGPEYETLVSLGSKCDITDAAAIIKGNEICNLMGMDIVSAGSMVSFAMECNERGLLKGQDLGGLDLSWGNADAMLSLLEMMSCRKGIGDLLADGSRIAAGKIGHGAESFAVQANGLEQTGIDVRGSMSYALAFALNPRGPDHLTTECLAEFAYTPEVRQLAIEVSGSEKGVDSLSPEGKPKLVAWHEDIYSVSDCLGICVFTDTWSYTRINFENLATMFGTA
;
A
#
# COMPACT_ATOMS: atom_id res chain seq x y z
N PRO A 1 6.98 16.47 -12.89
CA PRO A 1 7.24 15.03 -13.05
C PRO A 1 8.74 14.82 -12.82
N GLU A 2 9.08 13.89 -11.95
CA GLU A 2 10.46 13.51 -11.60
C GLU A 2 10.73 12.10 -12.11
N ALA A 3 11.96 11.86 -12.55
CA ALA A 3 12.40 10.52 -12.91
C ALA A 3 13.45 10.01 -11.93
N CYS A 4 13.37 8.72 -11.64
CA CYS A 4 14.51 7.96 -11.15
C CYS A 4 15.64 7.95 -12.19
N SER A 5 16.84 7.53 -11.77
CA SER A 5 18.00 7.44 -12.66
C SER A 5 17.69 6.68 -13.95
N SER A 6 17.99 7.30 -15.10
CA SER A 6 17.78 6.74 -16.45
C SER A 6 16.33 6.35 -16.79
N CYS A 7 15.34 6.75 -15.99
CA CYS A 7 13.95 6.36 -16.19
C CYS A 7 13.21 7.29 -17.16
N VAL A 8 12.56 6.71 -18.17
CA VAL A 8 11.77 7.46 -19.15
C VAL A 8 10.32 7.73 -18.71
N PHE A 9 9.83 7.05 -17.67
CA PHE A 9 8.43 7.16 -17.23
C PHE A 9 8.11 8.45 -16.47
N HIS A 10 9.08 8.98 -15.71
CA HIS A 10 8.91 10.19 -14.90
C HIS A 10 7.66 10.18 -13.98
N CYS A 11 7.39 9.03 -13.34
CA CYS A 11 6.18 8.84 -12.53
C CYS A 11 6.14 9.72 -11.27
N GLY A 12 7.30 10.13 -10.74
CA GLY A 12 7.41 10.89 -9.51
C GLY A 12 6.64 12.21 -9.57
N ARG A 13 5.82 12.44 -8.54
CA ARG A 13 5.00 13.65 -8.40
C ARG A 13 5.60 14.61 -7.38
N PHE A 14 5.28 15.89 -7.53
CA PHE A 14 5.54 16.90 -6.51
C PHE A 14 4.26 17.70 -6.28
N ALA A 15 3.81 17.70 -5.03
CA ALA A 15 2.59 18.41 -4.63
C ALA A 15 2.94 19.60 -3.74
N ARG A 16 2.20 20.71 -3.92
CA ARG A 16 2.24 21.87 -3.03
C ARG A 16 0.84 22.37 -2.74
N VAL A 17 0.49 22.53 -1.46
CA VAL A 17 -0.77 23.14 -1.03
C VAL A 17 -0.62 24.66 -1.06
N ARG A 18 -1.46 25.34 -1.85
CA ARG A 18 -1.35 26.80 -2.11
C ARG A 18 -2.24 27.67 -1.23
N SER A 19 -3.26 27.10 -0.61
CA SER A 19 -4.31 27.79 0.14
C SER A 19 -4.93 26.89 1.21
N GLY A 20 -5.72 27.46 2.11
CA GLY A 20 -6.39 26.71 3.18
C GLY A 20 -5.49 26.47 4.40
N PRO A 21 -5.95 25.67 5.37
CA PRO A 21 -5.27 25.46 6.66
C PRO A 21 -3.88 24.82 6.50
N TYR A 22 -3.70 23.99 5.47
CA TYR A 22 -2.44 23.28 5.21
C TYR A 22 -1.54 23.99 4.19
N LYS A 23 -1.77 25.29 3.93
CA LYS A 23 -0.96 26.08 3.00
C LYS A 23 0.53 26.00 3.37
N GLY A 24 1.34 25.70 2.36
CA GLY A 24 2.80 25.58 2.51
C GLY A 24 3.30 24.15 2.53
N ALA A 25 2.44 23.15 2.78
CA ALA A 25 2.81 21.75 2.68
C ALA A 25 3.38 21.44 1.28
N TYR A 26 4.53 20.77 1.24
CA TYR A 26 5.27 20.45 0.02
C TYR A 26 5.97 19.11 0.14
N THR A 27 5.73 18.21 -0.80
CA THR A 27 6.23 16.83 -0.72
C THR A 27 6.40 16.19 -2.10
N ALA A 28 7.27 15.18 -2.17
CA ALA A 28 7.28 14.21 -3.27
C ALA A 28 6.11 13.23 -3.10
N GLY A 29 5.47 12.83 -4.20
CA GLY A 29 4.16 12.19 -4.21
C GLY A 29 3.00 13.22 -4.19
N PRO A 30 1.79 12.80 -3.79
CA PRO A 30 1.43 11.48 -3.28
C PRO A 30 1.40 10.41 -4.37
N GLU A 31 1.79 9.20 -3.98
CA GLU A 31 1.55 7.99 -4.77
C GLU A 31 0.14 7.43 -4.47
N TYR A 32 -0.27 6.38 -5.19
CA TYR A 32 -1.58 5.76 -4.99
C TYR A 32 -1.79 5.32 -3.53
N GLU A 33 -0.81 4.62 -2.94
CA GLU A 33 -0.88 4.14 -1.57
C GLU A 33 -1.01 5.26 -0.53
N THR A 34 -0.46 6.44 -0.79
CA THR A 34 -0.66 7.61 0.08
C THR A 34 -2.12 8.04 0.09
N LEU A 35 -2.75 8.13 -1.09
CA LEU A 35 -4.14 8.52 -1.23
C LEU A 35 -5.08 7.51 -0.59
N VAL A 36 -4.75 6.22 -0.68
CA VAL A 36 -5.52 5.16 -0.01
C VAL A 36 -5.30 5.22 1.49
N SER A 37 -4.04 5.20 1.95
CA SER A 37 -3.71 4.98 3.35
C SER A 37 -4.05 6.16 4.25
N LEU A 38 -3.87 7.39 3.78
CA LEU A 38 -4.24 8.60 4.53
C LEU A 38 -5.59 9.19 4.11
N GLY A 39 -6.16 8.72 2.99
CA GLY A 39 -7.45 9.17 2.49
C GLY A 39 -8.54 8.15 2.80
N SER A 40 -8.81 7.25 1.84
CA SER A 40 -9.95 6.34 1.91
C SER A 40 -9.93 5.39 3.11
N LYS A 41 -8.76 4.90 3.56
CA LYS A 41 -8.66 4.09 4.77
C LYS A 41 -9.08 4.85 6.04
N CYS A 42 -8.96 6.17 6.04
CA CYS A 42 -9.26 7.03 7.19
C CYS A 42 -10.57 7.83 7.03
N ASP A 43 -11.34 7.59 5.95
CA ASP A 43 -12.51 8.38 5.53
C ASP A 43 -12.19 9.88 5.30
N ILE A 44 -10.97 10.19 4.85
CA ILE A 44 -10.51 11.56 4.57
C ILE A 44 -10.50 11.80 3.06
N THR A 45 -11.19 12.85 2.62
CA THR A 45 -11.26 13.23 1.20
C THR A 45 -10.55 14.55 0.89
N ASP A 46 -10.09 15.29 1.91
CA ASP A 46 -9.32 16.51 1.71
C ASP A 46 -7.90 16.19 1.23
N ALA A 47 -7.66 16.38 -0.06
CA ALA A 47 -6.36 16.19 -0.68
C ALA A 47 -5.25 17.06 -0.04
N ALA A 48 -5.57 18.26 0.47
CA ALA A 48 -4.58 19.10 1.13
C ALA A 48 -4.11 18.51 2.46
N ALA A 49 -5.02 17.90 3.23
CA ALA A 49 -4.69 17.16 4.44
C ALA A 49 -3.85 15.92 4.13
N ILE A 50 -4.21 15.15 3.10
CA ILE A 50 -3.46 13.97 2.67
C ILE A 50 -2.03 14.35 2.22
N ILE A 51 -1.88 15.43 1.46
CA ILE A 51 -0.56 15.95 1.07
C ILE A 51 0.25 16.36 2.29
N LYS A 52 -0.38 16.99 3.29
CA LYS A 52 0.28 17.35 4.55
C LYS A 52 0.71 16.11 5.35
N GLY A 53 -0.12 15.08 5.42
CA GLY A 53 0.24 13.81 6.06
C GLY A 53 1.38 13.09 5.36
N ASN A 54 1.41 13.12 4.02
CA ASN A 54 2.52 12.59 3.22
C ASN A 54 3.83 13.36 3.46
N GLU A 55 3.75 14.69 3.59
CA GLU A 55 4.91 15.51 3.99
C GLU A 55 5.45 15.06 5.36
N ILE A 56 4.58 14.86 6.35
CA ILE A 56 4.98 14.39 7.69
C ILE A 56 5.67 13.03 7.59
N CYS A 57 5.07 12.05 6.90
CA CYS A 57 5.66 10.71 6.79
C CYS A 57 7.02 10.73 6.09
N ASN A 58 7.15 11.49 5.00
CA ASN A 58 8.42 11.63 4.29
C ASN A 58 9.50 12.30 5.16
N LEU A 59 9.17 13.37 5.87
CA LEU A 59 10.13 14.08 6.73
C LEU A 59 10.56 13.25 7.95
N MET A 60 9.64 12.45 8.50
CA MET A 60 9.89 11.63 9.68
C MET A 60 10.41 10.23 9.35
N GLY A 61 10.48 9.86 8.07
CA GLY A 61 10.94 8.54 7.63
C GLY A 61 9.99 7.40 8.01
N MET A 62 8.67 7.65 7.98
CA MET A 62 7.64 6.63 8.25
C MET A 62 7.13 6.02 6.95
N ASP A 63 6.90 4.71 6.96
CA ASP A 63 6.13 4.05 5.91
C ASP A 63 4.67 4.55 5.92
N ILE A 64 4.22 5.11 4.80
CA ILE A 64 2.91 5.70 4.63
C ILE A 64 1.77 4.68 4.77
N VAL A 65 2.00 3.43 4.33
CA VAL A 65 0.98 2.38 4.34
C VAL A 65 0.72 1.93 5.77
N SER A 66 1.79 1.60 6.50
CA SER A 66 1.70 1.21 7.90
C SER A 66 1.20 2.38 8.76
N ALA A 67 1.72 3.60 8.55
CA ALA A 67 1.29 4.77 9.30
C ALA A 67 -0.21 5.08 9.11
N GLY A 68 -0.71 5.08 7.86
CA GLY A 68 -2.13 5.27 7.60
C GLY A 68 -3.00 4.15 8.15
N SER A 69 -2.52 2.90 8.06
CA SER A 69 -3.22 1.74 8.64
C SER A 69 -3.29 1.82 10.17
N MET A 70 -2.26 2.35 10.83
CA MET A 70 -2.30 2.62 12.28
C MET A 70 -3.29 3.72 12.64
N VAL A 71 -3.43 4.75 11.81
CA VAL A 71 -4.47 5.78 12.02
C VAL A 71 -5.86 5.17 11.90
N SER A 72 -6.16 4.45 10.82
CA SER A 72 -7.47 3.82 10.64
C SER A 72 -7.75 2.77 11.72
N PHE A 73 -6.74 2.02 12.15
CA PHE A 73 -6.87 1.06 13.25
C PHE A 73 -7.22 1.77 14.57
N ALA A 74 -6.59 2.91 14.85
CA ALA A 74 -6.90 3.69 16.04
C ALA A 74 -8.31 4.32 15.98
N MET A 75 -8.76 4.77 14.81
CA MET A 75 -10.14 5.23 14.57
C MET A 75 -11.15 4.11 14.81
N GLU A 76 -10.93 2.91 14.26
CA GLU A 76 -11.79 1.74 14.51
C GLU A 76 -11.80 1.37 15.99
N CYS A 77 -10.64 1.31 16.65
CA CYS A 77 -10.57 1.01 18.08
C CYS A 77 -11.31 2.05 18.93
N ASN A 78 -11.27 3.33 18.56
CA ASN A 78 -12.04 4.39 19.20
C ASN A 78 -13.55 4.19 18.99
N GLU A 79 -14.00 3.95 17.76
CA GLU A 79 -15.42 3.70 17.43
C GLU A 79 -15.97 2.48 18.18
N ARG A 80 -15.17 1.41 18.30
CA ARG A 80 -15.51 0.19 19.05
C ARG A 80 -15.40 0.35 20.57
N GLY A 81 -14.93 1.50 21.07
CA GLY A 81 -14.77 1.78 22.48
C GLY A 81 -13.62 1.01 23.16
N LEU A 82 -12.65 0.53 22.38
CA LEU A 82 -11.44 -0.15 22.84
C LEU A 82 -10.37 0.83 23.33
N LEU A 83 -10.33 2.04 22.76
CA LEU A 83 -9.53 3.17 23.24
C LEU A 83 -10.47 4.19 23.90
N LYS A 84 -10.10 4.75 25.05
CA LYS A 84 -10.94 5.72 25.78
C LYS A 84 -10.17 6.99 26.13
N GLY A 85 -10.90 8.04 26.50
CA GLY A 85 -10.40 9.43 26.52
C GLY A 85 -9.02 9.69 27.15
N GLN A 86 -8.60 8.97 28.19
CA GLN A 86 -7.24 9.11 28.73
C GLN A 86 -6.17 8.52 27.80
N ASP A 87 -6.45 7.40 27.15
CA ASP A 87 -5.55 6.76 26.19
C ASP A 87 -5.34 7.65 24.97
N LEU A 88 -6.40 8.34 24.53
CA LEU A 88 -6.40 9.17 23.33
C LEU A 88 -5.63 10.49 23.47
N GLY A 89 -5.26 10.88 24.70
CA GLY A 89 -4.55 12.14 24.94
C GLY A 89 -5.33 13.38 24.48
N GLY A 90 -6.67 13.30 24.43
CA GLY A 90 -7.55 14.36 23.95
C GLY A 90 -7.72 14.43 22.43
N LEU A 91 -7.17 13.49 21.66
CA LEU A 91 -7.47 13.37 20.22
C LEU A 91 -8.90 12.90 19.99
N ASP A 92 -9.56 13.52 19.02
CA ASP A 92 -10.82 13.05 18.45
C ASP A 92 -10.55 12.12 17.27
N LEU A 93 -10.41 10.82 17.55
CA LEU A 93 -10.21 9.77 16.54
C LEU A 93 -11.53 9.32 15.88
N SER A 94 -12.47 10.23 15.66
CA SER A 94 -13.61 9.96 14.79
C SER A 94 -13.16 9.78 13.34
N TRP A 95 -13.80 8.88 12.60
CA TRP A 95 -13.57 8.69 11.17
C TRP A 95 -13.66 10.02 10.40
N GLY A 96 -12.75 10.22 9.45
CA GLY A 96 -12.68 11.44 8.64
C GLY A 96 -12.05 12.66 9.32
N ASN A 97 -11.59 12.55 10.57
CA ASN A 97 -10.91 13.65 11.25
C ASN A 97 -9.45 13.80 10.78
N ALA A 98 -9.23 14.69 9.82
CA ALA A 98 -7.92 14.97 9.23
C ALA A 98 -6.90 15.54 10.23
N ASP A 99 -7.31 16.43 11.14
CA ASP A 99 -6.39 17.03 12.11
C ASP A 99 -5.91 16.00 13.14
N ALA A 100 -6.79 15.07 13.52
CA ALA A 100 -6.44 13.95 14.38
C ALA A 100 -5.49 12.97 13.68
N MET A 101 -5.71 12.66 12.39
CA MET A 101 -4.77 11.89 11.57
C MET A 101 -3.38 12.54 11.57
N LEU A 102 -3.28 13.84 11.25
CA LEU A 102 -2.00 14.56 11.22
C LEU A 102 -1.28 14.54 12.57
N SER A 103 -2.01 14.81 13.65
CA SER A 103 -1.46 14.79 15.01
C SER A 103 -0.97 13.41 15.42
N LEU A 104 -1.72 12.36 15.06
CA LEU A 104 -1.36 10.98 15.37
C LEU A 104 -0.09 10.54 14.64
N LEU A 105 0.09 10.94 13.36
CA LEU A 105 1.33 10.70 12.61
C LEU A 105 2.56 11.32 13.33
N GLU A 106 2.45 12.56 13.78
CA GLU A 106 3.53 13.22 14.55
C GLU A 106 3.78 12.53 15.90
N MET A 107 2.71 12.11 16.58
CA MET A 107 2.82 11.40 17.85
C MET A 107 3.48 10.03 17.70
N MET A 108 3.17 9.27 16.64
CA MET A 108 3.80 7.98 16.34
C MET A 108 5.29 8.15 16.06
N SER A 109 5.66 9.07 15.17
CA SER A 109 7.08 9.33 14.84
C SER A 109 7.92 9.72 16.06
N CYS A 110 7.32 10.40 17.04
CA CYS A 110 7.99 10.84 18.26
C CYS A 110 7.77 9.91 19.47
N ARG A 111 7.02 8.81 19.32
CA ARG A 111 6.59 7.94 20.43
C ARG A 111 6.00 8.71 21.63
N LYS A 112 5.04 9.59 21.37
CA LYS A 112 4.38 10.43 22.39
C LYS A 112 2.94 10.00 22.63
N GLY A 113 2.56 9.83 23.90
CA GLY A 113 1.20 9.44 24.28
C GLY A 113 0.79 8.13 23.60
N ILE A 114 -0.41 8.08 22.99
CA ILE A 114 -0.87 6.93 22.21
C ILE A 114 0.05 6.58 21.03
N GLY A 115 0.84 7.54 20.54
CA GLY A 115 1.81 7.30 19.48
C GLY A 115 2.87 6.26 19.85
N ASP A 116 3.26 6.14 21.12
CA ASP A 116 4.22 5.09 21.54
C ASP A 116 3.63 3.68 21.42
N LEU A 117 2.35 3.52 21.76
CA LEU A 117 1.61 2.27 21.60
C LEU A 117 1.51 1.87 20.12
N LEU A 118 1.18 2.83 19.25
CA LEU A 118 0.91 2.57 17.84
C LEU A 118 2.19 2.46 16.99
N ALA A 119 3.31 3.05 17.42
CA ALA A 119 4.57 3.03 16.69
C ALA A 119 5.21 1.64 16.54
N ASP A 120 4.70 0.62 17.23
CA ASP A 120 5.16 -0.77 17.12
C ASP A 120 4.37 -1.59 16.07
N GLY A 121 3.44 -0.96 15.33
CA GLY A 121 2.62 -1.62 14.31
C GLY A 121 1.39 -2.34 14.86
N SER A 122 0.47 -2.70 13.96
CA SER A 122 -0.89 -3.10 14.30
C SER A 122 -0.94 -4.41 15.08
N ARG A 123 -0.10 -5.38 14.73
CA ARG A 123 -0.01 -6.67 15.44
C ARG A 123 0.35 -6.49 16.92
N ILE A 124 1.35 -5.65 17.20
CA ILE A 124 1.83 -5.42 18.57
C ILE A 124 0.85 -4.52 19.33
N ALA A 125 0.39 -3.43 18.70
CA ALA A 125 -0.57 -2.52 19.29
C ALA A 125 -1.89 -3.22 19.65
N ALA A 126 -2.43 -4.04 18.74
CA ALA A 126 -3.65 -4.80 18.99
C ALA A 126 -3.50 -5.77 20.17
N GLY A 127 -2.39 -6.50 20.27
CA GLY A 127 -2.15 -7.40 21.41
C GLY A 127 -2.01 -6.66 22.74
N LYS A 128 -1.47 -5.43 22.74
CA LYS A 128 -1.38 -4.57 23.93
C LYS A 128 -2.74 -3.97 24.32
N ILE A 129 -3.56 -3.58 23.34
CA ILE A 129 -4.93 -3.08 23.56
C ILE A 129 -5.82 -4.21 24.07
N GLY A 130 -5.69 -5.41 23.50
CA GLY A 130 -6.51 -6.58 23.82
C GLY A 130 -7.97 -6.38 23.41
N HIS A 131 -8.88 -7.04 24.14
CA HIS A 131 -10.33 -6.90 23.94
C HIS A 131 -10.82 -7.22 22.52
N GLY A 132 -10.10 -8.07 21.78
CA GLY A 132 -10.43 -8.44 20.41
C GLY A 132 -9.98 -7.42 19.36
N ALA A 133 -9.14 -6.45 19.73
CA ALA A 133 -8.55 -5.46 18.82
C ALA A 133 -7.85 -6.12 17.61
N GLU A 134 -7.35 -7.34 17.77
CA GLU A 134 -6.71 -8.12 16.71
C GLU A 134 -7.63 -8.33 15.50
N SER A 135 -8.95 -8.35 15.69
CA SER A 135 -9.92 -8.48 14.60
C SER A 135 -9.98 -7.26 13.69
N PHE A 136 -9.46 -6.12 14.15
CA PHE A 136 -9.42 -4.85 13.43
C PHE A 136 -8.03 -4.52 12.88
N ALA A 137 -7.01 -5.29 13.26
CA ALA A 137 -5.65 -5.16 12.73
C ALA A 137 -5.53 -5.92 11.40
N VAL A 138 -5.78 -5.24 10.29
CA VAL A 138 -5.66 -5.81 8.94
C VAL A 138 -4.18 -5.96 8.55
N GLN A 139 -3.59 -7.09 8.93
CA GLN A 139 -2.17 -7.40 8.71
C GLN A 139 -1.96 -8.91 8.49
N ALA A 140 -0.82 -9.26 7.87
CA ALA A 140 -0.27 -10.61 7.91
C ALA A 140 1.25 -10.55 8.12
N ASN A 141 1.81 -11.52 8.83
CA ASN A 141 3.22 -11.56 9.23
C ASN A 141 3.72 -10.33 10.02
N GLY A 142 2.82 -9.48 10.52
CA GLY A 142 3.13 -8.25 11.23
C GLY A 142 3.24 -7.01 10.35
N LEU A 143 2.93 -7.12 9.05
CA LEU A 143 2.91 -6.00 8.10
C LEU A 143 1.47 -5.65 7.72
N GLU A 144 1.14 -4.36 7.73
CA GLU A 144 -0.18 -3.85 7.37
C GLU A 144 -0.49 -4.01 5.88
N GLN A 145 -1.75 -4.32 5.56
CA GLN A 145 -2.20 -4.56 4.19
C GLN A 145 -2.15 -3.29 3.32
N THR A 146 -1.50 -3.41 2.16
CA THR A 146 -1.53 -2.39 1.10
C THR A 146 -2.95 -2.17 0.54
N GLY A 147 -3.15 -1.13 -0.26
CA GLY A 147 -4.43 -0.56 -0.68
C GLY A 147 -5.31 -1.41 -1.61
N ILE A 148 -5.40 -2.72 -1.39
CA ILE A 148 -6.20 -3.66 -2.20
C ILE A 148 -7.20 -4.39 -1.30
N ASP A 149 -8.48 -4.38 -1.69
CA ASP A 149 -9.49 -5.22 -1.05
C ASP A 149 -9.46 -6.63 -1.65
N VAL A 150 -8.89 -7.56 -0.89
CA VAL A 150 -8.72 -8.97 -1.28
C VAL A 150 -10.04 -9.69 -1.54
N ARG A 151 -11.19 -9.16 -1.10
CA ARG A 151 -12.51 -9.75 -1.44
C ARG A 151 -12.86 -9.58 -2.91
N GLY A 152 -12.27 -8.59 -3.58
CA GLY A 152 -12.46 -8.33 -5.00
C GLY A 152 -11.44 -9.05 -5.91
N SER A 153 -10.43 -9.71 -5.32
CA SER A 153 -9.33 -10.31 -6.05
C SER A 153 -8.76 -11.56 -5.37
N MET A 154 -9.00 -12.72 -5.98
CA MET A 154 -8.45 -14.00 -5.55
C MET A 154 -6.93 -14.10 -5.79
N SER A 155 -6.36 -13.43 -6.82
CA SER A 155 -4.90 -13.43 -6.99
C SER A 155 -4.22 -12.65 -5.87
N TYR A 156 -4.69 -11.45 -5.54
CA TYR A 156 -4.13 -10.67 -4.44
C TYR A 156 -4.38 -11.35 -3.09
N ALA A 157 -5.55 -11.97 -2.88
CA ALA A 157 -5.81 -12.77 -1.68
C ALA A 157 -4.77 -13.89 -1.51
N LEU A 158 -4.49 -14.64 -2.58
CA LEU A 158 -3.50 -15.72 -2.55
C LEU A 158 -2.08 -15.17 -2.36
N ALA A 159 -1.71 -14.12 -3.11
CA ALA A 159 -0.41 -13.46 -3.02
C ALA A 159 -0.13 -12.95 -1.60
N PHE A 160 -1.06 -12.21 -1.00
CA PHE A 160 -0.90 -11.65 0.34
C PHE A 160 -0.84 -12.73 1.42
N ALA A 161 -1.51 -13.86 1.22
CA ALA A 161 -1.45 -14.99 2.14
C ALA A 161 -0.10 -15.72 2.11
N LEU A 162 0.58 -15.75 0.97
CA LEU A 162 1.83 -16.50 0.76
C LEU A 162 3.08 -15.64 0.87
N ASN A 163 2.96 -14.33 0.69
CA ASN A 163 4.09 -13.42 0.67
C ASN A 163 4.86 -13.44 2.02
N PRO A 164 6.16 -13.79 2.02
CA PRO A 164 6.94 -13.96 3.24
C PRO A 164 7.10 -12.67 4.04
N ARG A 165 6.99 -11.49 3.41
CA ARG A 165 7.07 -10.20 4.10
C ARG A 165 5.73 -9.67 4.61
N GLY A 166 4.61 -10.29 4.19
CA GLY A 166 3.25 -9.86 4.50
C GLY A 166 2.50 -9.26 3.29
N PRO A 167 1.34 -8.62 3.51
CA PRO A 167 0.35 -8.25 2.48
C PRO A 167 0.72 -7.00 1.67
N ASP A 168 1.85 -7.07 0.97
CA ASP A 168 2.35 -5.99 0.11
C ASP A 168 2.38 -6.44 -1.36
N HIS A 169 1.82 -5.58 -2.22
CA HIS A 169 1.67 -5.82 -3.65
C HIS A 169 2.98 -5.70 -4.44
N LEU A 170 4.00 -4.98 -3.96
CA LEU A 170 5.27 -4.76 -4.68
C LEU A 170 6.21 -5.97 -4.74
N THR A 171 5.71 -7.17 -4.50
CA THR A 171 6.40 -8.43 -4.82
C THR A 171 5.54 -9.38 -5.64
N THR A 172 4.26 -9.05 -5.82
CA THR A 172 3.27 -9.95 -6.41
C THR A 172 2.04 -9.18 -6.91
N GLU A 173 2.25 -8.09 -7.64
CA GLU A 173 1.15 -7.26 -8.13
C GLU A 173 0.46 -7.95 -9.31
N CYS A 174 -0.64 -8.65 -9.04
CA CYS A 174 -1.31 -9.50 -10.02
C CYS A 174 -2.28 -8.73 -10.93
N LEU A 175 -1.89 -7.57 -11.47
CA LEU A 175 -2.78 -6.73 -12.30
C LEU A 175 -3.30 -7.43 -13.55
N ALA A 176 -2.61 -8.46 -14.03
CA ALA A 176 -2.95 -9.18 -15.24
C ALA A 176 -4.34 -9.81 -15.16
N GLU A 177 -4.79 -10.14 -13.94
CA GLU A 177 -6.14 -10.68 -13.74
C GLU A 177 -7.25 -9.71 -14.15
N PHE A 178 -7.00 -8.41 -14.09
CA PHE A 178 -8.00 -7.41 -14.42
C PHE A 178 -8.11 -7.15 -15.93
N ALA A 179 -7.19 -7.71 -16.72
CA ALA A 179 -7.25 -7.73 -18.18
C ALA A 179 -7.53 -6.36 -18.82
N TYR A 180 -6.88 -5.30 -18.33
CA TYR A 180 -7.14 -3.92 -18.74
C TYR A 180 -6.87 -3.65 -20.23
N THR A 181 -6.03 -4.46 -20.88
CA THR A 181 -5.80 -4.42 -22.33
C THR A 181 -5.90 -5.83 -22.94
N PRO A 182 -6.14 -5.95 -24.26
CA PRO A 182 -6.16 -7.24 -24.94
C PRO A 182 -4.87 -8.06 -24.75
N GLU A 183 -3.71 -7.40 -24.72
CA GLU A 183 -2.40 -8.03 -24.53
C GLU A 183 -2.27 -8.61 -23.11
N VAL A 184 -2.68 -7.84 -22.10
CA VAL A 184 -2.70 -8.28 -20.70
C VAL A 184 -3.66 -9.44 -20.50
N ARG A 185 -4.84 -9.38 -21.13
CA ARG A 185 -5.81 -10.48 -21.13
C ARG A 185 -5.21 -11.75 -21.68
N GLN A 186 -4.54 -11.65 -22.83
CA GLN A 186 -3.93 -12.78 -23.51
C GLN A 186 -2.83 -13.41 -22.64
N LEU A 187 -1.94 -12.58 -22.08
CA LEU A 187 -0.91 -13.03 -21.13
C LEU A 187 -1.52 -13.75 -19.93
N ALA A 188 -2.54 -13.18 -19.31
CA ALA A 188 -3.21 -13.78 -18.15
C ALA A 188 -3.80 -15.15 -18.48
N ILE A 189 -4.39 -15.33 -19.66
CA ILE A 189 -4.95 -16.61 -20.12
C ILE A 189 -3.85 -17.62 -20.43
N GLU A 190 -2.77 -17.19 -21.08
CA GLU A 190 -1.62 -18.05 -21.38
C GLU A 190 -0.95 -18.56 -20.11
N VAL A 191 -0.68 -17.68 -19.15
CA VAL A 191 -0.05 -18.02 -17.87
C VAL A 191 -0.97 -18.89 -17.02
N SER A 192 -2.24 -18.50 -16.89
CA SER A 192 -3.20 -19.23 -16.06
C SER A 192 -3.62 -20.56 -16.70
N GLY A 193 -3.55 -20.67 -18.03
CA GLY A 193 -4.07 -21.76 -18.83
C GLY A 193 -5.61 -21.81 -18.88
N SER A 194 -6.31 -20.72 -18.54
CA SER A 194 -7.77 -20.67 -18.51
C SER A 194 -8.31 -19.26 -18.83
N GLU A 195 -9.42 -19.22 -19.57
CA GLU A 195 -10.22 -18.01 -19.78
C GLU A 195 -10.73 -17.42 -18.44
N LYS A 196 -10.85 -18.24 -17.39
CA LYS A 196 -11.23 -17.75 -16.06
C LYS A 196 -10.07 -17.15 -15.27
N GLY A 197 -8.84 -17.17 -15.79
CA GLY A 197 -7.71 -16.49 -15.15
C GLY A 197 -7.91 -14.98 -15.03
N VAL A 198 -8.71 -14.39 -15.92
CA VAL A 198 -9.07 -12.96 -15.94
C VAL A 198 -10.37 -12.64 -15.19
N ASP A 199 -10.97 -13.63 -14.54
CA ASP A 199 -12.05 -13.41 -13.57
C ASP A 199 -11.40 -13.26 -12.19
N SER A 200 -11.45 -12.07 -11.60
CA SER A 200 -10.83 -11.79 -10.30
C SER A 200 -11.47 -12.57 -9.15
N LEU A 201 -12.70 -13.05 -9.31
CA LEU A 201 -13.43 -13.81 -8.29
C LEU A 201 -13.31 -15.32 -8.44
N SER A 202 -12.78 -15.79 -9.57
CA SER A 202 -12.54 -17.21 -9.82
C SER A 202 -11.18 -17.63 -9.24
N PRO A 203 -11.10 -18.76 -8.49
CA PRO A 203 -9.81 -19.32 -8.07
C PRO A 203 -9.06 -20.02 -9.21
N GLU A 204 -9.71 -20.25 -10.35
CA GLU A 204 -9.16 -21.03 -11.46
C GLU A 204 -7.94 -20.34 -12.09
N GLY A 205 -6.81 -21.04 -12.16
CA GLY A 205 -5.58 -20.54 -12.79
C GLY A 205 -4.78 -19.52 -11.96
N LYS A 206 -5.31 -19.06 -10.82
CA LYS A 206 -4.67 -18.06 -9.94
C LYS A 206 -3.30 -18.48 -9.41
N PRO A 207 -3.04 -19.74 -8.98
CA PRO A 207 -1.72 -20.12 -8.49
C PRO A 207 -0.61 -19.94 -9.52
N LYS A 208 -0.87 -20.24 -10.80
CA LYS A 208 0.11 -20.03 -11.88
C LYS A 208 0.31 -18.55 -12.16
N LEU A 209 -0.78 -17.78 -12.14
CA LEU A 209 -0.72 -16.33 -12.35
C LEU A 209 0.08 -15.64 -11.25
N VAL A 210 -0.15 -15.99 -9.98
CA VAL A 210 0.60 -15.49 -8.83
C VAL A 210 2.07 -15.86 -8.94
N ALA A 211 2.41 -17.13 -9.18
CA ALA A 211 3.81 -17.56 -9.31
C ALA A 211 4.55 -16.82 -10.43
N TRP A 212 3.90 -16.59 -11.58
CA TRP A 212 4.50 -15.82 -12.67
C TRP A 212 4.79 -14.37 -12.27
N HIS A 213 3.90 -13.73 -11.50
CA HIS A 213 4.13 -12.37 -11.00
C HIS A 213 5.26 -12.36 -9.95
N GLU A 214 5.31 -13.32 -9.04
CA GLU A 214 6.42 -13.43 -8.07
C GLU A 214 7.77 -13.61 -8.78
N ASP A 215 7.82 -14.44 -9.82
CA ASP A 215 9.05 -14.69 -10.58
C ASP A 215 9.53 -13.42 -11.30
N ILE A 216 8.66 -12.69 -12.01
CA ILE A 216 9.07 -11.49 -12.74
C ILE A 216 9.50 -10.36 -11.80
N TYR A 217 8.79 -10.17 -10.67
CA TYR A 217 9.20 -9.21 -9.63
C TYR A 217 10.56 -9.56 -9.06
N SER A 218 10.78 -10.84 -8.73
CA SER A 218 12.07 -11.31 -8.18
C SER A 218 13.23 -11.07 -9.15
N VAL A 219 13.01 -11.32 -10.45
CA VAL A 219 14.00 -11.05 -11.49
C VAL A 219 14.25 -9.54 -11.61
N SER A 220 13.21 -8.71 -11.67
CA SER A 220 13.33 -7.26 -11.76
C SER A 220 14.07 -6.66 -10.56
N ASP A 221 13.75 -7.09 -9.34
CA ASP A 221 14.45 -6.68 -8.12
C ASP A 221 15.93 -7.08 -8.16
N CYS A 222 16.24 -8.31 -8.58
CA CYS A 222 17.63 -8.79 -8.70
C CYS A 222 18.45 -8.00 -9.74
N LEU A 223 17.80 -7.49 -10.79
CA LEU A 223 18.43 -6.73 -11.85
C LEU A 223 18.41 -5.21 -11.60
N GLY A 224 17.74 -4.75 -10.53
CA GLY A 224 17.58 -3.33 -10.22
C GLY A 224 16.70 -2.59 -11.22
N ILE A 225 15.73 -3.28 -11.83
CA ILE A 225 14.79 -2.73 -12.81
C ILE A 225 13.46 -2.42 -12.11
N CYS A 226 12.90 -1.26 -12.40
CA CYS A 226 11.65 -0.81 -11.80
C CYS A 226 10.45 -1.65 -12.28
N VAL A 227 9.59 -2.05 -11.35
CA VAL A 227 8.39 -2.87 -11.59
C VAL A 227 7.30 -2.17 -12.43
N PHE A 228 7.41 -0.86 -12.64
CA PHE A 228 6.52 -0.19 -13.60
C PHE A 228 6.84 -0.57 -15.06
N THR A 229 8.03 -1.12 -15.30
CA THR A 229 8.48 -1.50 -16.64
C THR A 229 8.01 -2.90 -17.03
N ASP A 230 7.77 -3.79 -16.07
CA ASP A 230 7.25 -5.14 -16.29
C ASP A 230 5.74 -5.20 -16.05
N THR A 231 5.25 -5.33 -14.82
CA THR A 231 3.87 -5.69 -14.47
C THR A 231 2.89 -4.54 -14.51
N TRP A 232 3.34 -3.27 -14.53
CA TRP A 232 2.43 -2.16 -14.83
C TRP A 232 2.24 -1.95 -16.33
N SER A 233 3.30 -2.13 -17.12
CA SER A 233 3.26 -1.87 -18.56
C SER A 233 2.93 -3.11 -19.40
N TYR A 234 3.18 -4.31 -18.86
CA TYR A 234 3.13 -5.68 -19.40
C TYR A 234 3.81 -5.93 -20.75
N THR A 235 4.13 -4.87 -21.49
CA THR A 235 4.43 -4.89 -22.92
C THR A 235 5.86 -4.46 -23.20
N ARG A 236 6.63 -4.08 -22.18
CA ARG A 236 7.98 -3.49 -22.36
C ARG A 236 9.10 -4.34 -21.81
N ILE A 237 8.89 -5.02 -20.68
CA ILE A 237 9.90 -5.87 -20.04
C ILE A 237 9.25 -7.22 -19.69
N ASN A 238 9.85 -8.29 -20.21
CA ASN A 238 9.49 -9.68 -19.94
C ASN A 238 10.78 -10.50 -19.75
N PHE A 239 10.65 -11.79 -19.40
CA PHE A 239 11.80 -12.67 -19.18
C PHE A 239 12.76 -12.73 -20.38
N GLU A 240 12.26 -12.73 -21.62
CA GLU A 240 13.10 -12.81 -22.82
C GLU A 240 13.92 -11.54 -23.05
N ASN A 241 13.30 -10.37 -22.88
CA ASN A 241 13.98 -9.09 -23.02
C ASN A 241 15.00 -8.88 -21.89
N LEU A 242 14.66 -9.27 -20.66
CA LEU A 242 15.61 -9.26 -19.53
C LEU A 242 16.79 -10.19 -19.81
N ALA A 243 16.53 -11.43 -20.24
CA ALA A 243 17.60 -12.38 -20.59
C ALA A 243 18.48 -11.83 -21.72
N THR A 244 17.91 -11.17 -22.72
CA THR A 244 18.66 -10.54 -23.81
C THR A 244 19.53 -9.39 -23.28
N MET A 245 18.98 -8.49 -22.47
CA MET A 245 19.70 -7.34 -21.92
C MET A 245 20.93 -7.74 -21.10
N PHE A 246 20.84 -8.84 -20.35
CA PHE A 246 21.91 -9.31 -19.47
C PHE A 246 22.73 -10.47 -20.04
N GLY A 247 22.29 -11.07 -21.15
CA GLY A 247 22.99 -12.15 -21.85
C GLY A 247 24.02 -11.68 -22.88
N THR A 248 24.01 -10.40 -23.25
CA THR A 248 24.96 -9.81 -24.21
C THR A 248 26.30 -9.37 -23.60
N ALA A 249 26.69 -9.95 -22.46
CA ALA A 249 27.97 -9.71 -21.80
C ALA A 249 29.11 -10.54 -22.41
#